data_AF-J3ECS2-F1
#
_entry.id   AF-J3ECS2-F1
#
_cell.length_a   1.000
_cell.length_b   1.000
_cell.length_c   1.000
_cell.angle_alpha   90.00
_cell.angle_beta   90.00
_cell.angle_gamma   90.00
#
_symmetry.space_group_name_H-M   'P 1'
#
loop_
_entity.id
_entity.type
_entity.pdbx_description
1 polymer ?
#
loop_
_entity_poly.entity_id
_entity_poly.type
_entity_poly.pdbx_seq_one_letter_code
_entity_poly.pdbx_strand_id
1 'polypeptide(L)' 'MSTYTDERGTFILRWTRHLKNGAVIRAKGKPFKIYISKA' A
#
# COMPACT_ATOMS: atom_id res chain seq x y z
N MET A 1 8.98 -9.13 5.17
CA MET A 1 7.98 -8.14 4.71
C MET A 1 6.74 -8.92 4.33
N SER A 2 5.65 -8.81 5.09
CA SER A 2 4.47 -9.64 4.89
C SER A 2 3.68 -9.19 3.66
N THR A 3 3.42 -10.10 2.73
CA THR A 3 2.58 -9.92 1.55
C THR A 3 1.20 -10.53 1.80
N TYR A 4 0.17 -9.87 1.28
CA TYR A 4 -1.23 -10.27 1.43
C TYR A 4 -1.86 -10.37 0.04
N THR A 5 -2.89 -11.18 -0.10
CA THR A 5 -3.59 -11.40 -1.37
C THR A 5 -5.09 -11.20 -1.20
N ASP A 6 -5.72 -10.63 -2.22
CA ASP A 6 -7.17 -10.57 -2.38
C ASP A 6 -7.55 -10.83 -3.85
N GLU A 7 -8.85 -10.76 -4.17
CA GLU A 7 -9.38 -10.94 -5.53
C GLU A 7 -8.78 -9.98 -6.58
N ARG A 8 -8.19 -8.86 -6.15
CA ARG A 8 -7.60 -7.85 -7.03
C ARG A 8 -6.09 -8.06 -7.23
N GLY A 9 -5.45 -8.89 -6.41
CA GLY A 9 -4.05 -9.29 -6.53
C GLY A 9 -3.28 -9.24 -5.21
N THR A 10 -1.96 -9.11 -5.32
CA THR A 10 -1.05 -9.11 -4.17
C THR A 10 -0.77 -7.68 -3.70
N PHE A 11 -0.89 -7.44 -2.40
CA PHE A 11 -0.67 -6.15 -1.78
C PHE A 11 0.20 -6.24 -0.51
N ILE A 12 0.76 -5.10 -0.14
CA ILE A 12 1.47 -4.88 1.12
C ILE A 12 0.77 -3.78 1.91
N LEU A 13 0.90 -3.85 3.23
CA LEU A 13 0.45 -2.79 4.12
C LEU A 13 1.62 -1.85 4.43
N ARG A 14 1.44 -0.55 4.20
CA ARG A 14 2.44 0.47 4.50
C ARG A 14 1.83 1.63 5.27
N TRP A 15 2.57 2.15 6.24
CA TRP A 15 2.18 3.34 6.99
C TRP A 15 2.52 4.64 6.26
N THR A 16 3.28 4.57 5.18
CA THR A 16 3.64 5.71 4.35
C THR A 16 3.40 5.37 2.88
N ARG A 17 3.07 6.40 2.07
CA ARG A 17 3.08 6.27 0.61
C ARG A 17 3.58 7.55 -0.04
N HIS A 18 4.26 7.40 -1.17
CA HIS A 18 4.59 8.51 -2.06
C HIS A 18 3.38 8.81 -2.94
N LEU A 19 3.08 10.09 -3.09
CA LEU A 19 2.10 10.61 -4.01
C LEU A 19 2.78 10.95 -5.35
N LYS A 20 1.99 11.02 -6.42
CA LYS A 20 2.49 11.37 -7.77
C LYS A 20 3.17 12.74 -7.84
N ASN A 21 2.86 13.63 -6.90
CA ASN A 21 3.47 14.95 -6.76
C ASN A 21 4.78 14.93 -5.94
N GLY A 22 5.32 13.75 -5.61
CA GLY A 22 6.55 13.61 -4.82
C GLY A 22 6.36 13.72 -3.29
N ALA A 23 5.18 14.13 -2.81
CA ALA A 23 4.92 14.24 -1.38
C ALA A 23 4.82 12.86 -0.72
N VAL A 24 5.29 12.75 0.52
CA VAL A 24 5.13 11.54 1.35
C VAL A 24 4.03 11.78 2.37
N ILE A 25 2.99 10.95 2.33
CA ILE A 25 1.94 10.97 3.35
C ILE A 25 2.10 9.80 4.31
N ARG A 26 1.76 10.05 5.58
CA ARG A 26 1.76 9.06 6.66
C ARG A 26 0.32 8.77 7.08
N ALA A 27 -0.01 7.51 7.28
CA ALA A 27 -1.32 7.10 7.75
C ALA A 27 -1.53 7.45 9.23
N LYS A 28 -2.75 7.87 9.59
CA LYS A 28 -3.19 8.10 10.98
C LYS A 28 -4.30 7.10 11.31
N GLY A 29 -3.94 5.91 11.78
CA GLY A 29 -4.89 4.90 12.29
C GLY A 29 -4.88 3.56 11.55
N LYS A 30 -4.84 3.54 10.22
CA LYS A 30 -4.80 2.29 9.43
C LYS A 30 -3.79 2.38 8.28
N PRO A 31 -3.01 1.32 8.02
CA PRO A 31 -2.03 1.33 6.94
C PRO A 31 -2.70 1.37 5.56
N PHE A 32 -1.98 1.92 4.60
CA PHE A 32 -2.37 1.91 3.19
C PHE A 32 -2.23 0.51 2.60
N LYS A 33 -3.23 0.12 1.82
CA LYS A 33 -3.18 -1.05 0.94
C LYS A 33 -2.46 -0.66 -0.35
N ILE A 34 -1.24 -1.17 -0.55
CA ILE A 34 -0.44 -0.89 -1.74
C ILE A 34 -0.32 -2.18 -2.54
N TYR A 35 -1.01 -2.23 -3.68
CA TYR A 35 -0.93 -3.35 -4.61
C TYR A 35 0.42 -3.36 -5.31
N ILE A 36 1.10 -4.50 -5.28
CA ILE A 36 2.41 -4.72 -5.92
C ILE A 36 2.32 -5.66 -7.12
N SER A 37 1.22 -6.41 -7.24
CA SER A 37 0.88 -7.18 -8.44
C SER A 37 -0.64 -7.19 -8.63
N LYS A 38 -1.07 -7.14 -9.88
CA LYS A 38 -2.48 -7.37 -10.26
C LYS A 38 -2.65 -8.85 -10.56
N ALA A 39 -3.76 -9.44 -10.13
CA ALA A 39 -4.18 -10.76 -10.61
C ALA A 39 -4.56 -10.70 -12.09
#